data_AF-A0A3D5QB45-F1
#
_entry.id   AF-A0A3D5QB45-F1
#
_cell.length_a   1.000
_cell.length_b   1.000
_cell.length_c   1.000
_cell.angle_alpha   90.00
_cell.angle_beta   90.00
_cell.angle_gamma   90.00
#
_symmetry.space_group_name_H-M   'P 1'
#
loop_
_entity.id
_entity.type
_entity.pdbx_description
1 polymer ?
#
loop_
_entity_poly.entity_id
_entity_poly.type
_entity_poly.pdbx_seq_one_letter_code
_entity_poly.pdbx_strand_id
1 'polypeptide(L)'
;MSQTQTELKYSRIFVFWYPLALTWIMMSIEGPFLAAVIARMGEVKLNLAAYGIAYSFGLVVEAPIIMLMSASTTLVKNEFTYSKLKNFTIYINLFVTLFIVILIIPPVFDFVAYKILQIPEKIAEITHLATVFLIPWPAAIGFR
;
A
#
# COMPACT_ATOMS: atom_id res chain seq x y z
N MET A 1 -13.61 -43.72 -11.86
CA MET A 1 -12.58 -43.60 -10.81
C MET A 1 -13.01 -42.48 -9.89
N SER A 2 -13.68 -42.82 -8.79
CA SER A 2 -14.19 -41.87 -7.80
C SER A 2 -13.03 -41.20 -7.07
N GLN A 3 -12.90 -39.88 -7.21
CA GLN A 3 -12.02 -39.08 -6.37
C GLN A 3 -12.57 -39.12 -4.94
N THR A 4 -11.93 -39.87 -4.07
CA THR A 4 -12.16 -39.86 -2.62
C THR A 4 -11.88 -38.44 -2.11
N GLN A 5 -12.94 -37.67 -1.88
CA GLN A 5 -12.90 -36.41 -1.17
C GLN A 5 -12.34 -36.68 0.22
N THR A 6 -11.05 -36.43 0.40
CA THR A 6 -10.39 -36.57 1.70
C THR A 6 -11.05 -35.54 2.62
N GLU A 7 -11.72 -35.97 3.68
CA GLU A 7 -12.37 -35.06 4.63
C GLU A 7 -11.40 -33.95 5.05
N LEU A 8 -11.67 -32.72 4.59
CA LEU A 8 -10.92 -31.54 4.97
C LEU A 8 -11.22 -31.25 6.43
N LYS A 9 -10.43 -31.82 7.34
CA LYS A 9 -10.49 -31.47 8.77
C LYS A 9 -10.31 -29.96 8.91
N TYR A 10 -11.31 -29.28 9.49
CA TYR A 10 -11.28 -27.83 9.77
C TYR A 10 -9.98 -27.38 10.46
N SER A 11 -9.39 -28.22 11.32
CA SER A 11 -8.10 -27.99 11.95
C SER A 11 -6.96 -27.69 10.96
N ARG A 12 -6.94 -28.33 9.78
CA ARG A 12 -5.91 -28.12 8.75
C ARG A 12 -6.07 -26.78 8.04
N ILE A 13 -7.31 -26.34 7.86
CA ILE A 13 -7.64 -25.01 7.31
C ILE A 13 -7.20 -23.93 8.29
N PHE A 14 -7.50 -24.10 9.58
CA PHE A 14 -7.09 -23.16 10.63
C PHE A 14 -5.56 -23.01 10.71
N VAL A 15 -4.80 -24.09 10.72
CA VAL A 15 -3.33 -24.03 10.77
C VAL A 15 -2.74 -23.37 9.51
N PHE A 16 -3.36 -23.58 8.35
CA PHE A 16 -2.94 -22.94 7.10
C PHE A 16 -3.22 -21.43 7.08
N TRP A 17 -4.39 -21.02 7.60
CA TRP A 17 -4.80 -19.61 7.61
C TRP A 17 -4.20 -18.80 8.76
N TYR A 18 -3.80 -19.45 9.86
CA TYR A 18 -3.23 -18.80 11.03
C TYR A 18 -2.05 -17.86 10.72
N PRO A 19 -0.98 -18.29 10.02
CA PRO A 19 0.14 -17.40 9.68
C PRO A 19 -0.28 -16.25 8.75
N LEU A 20 -1.21 -16.51 7.82
CA LEU A 20 -1.72 -15.47 6.92
C LEU A 20 -2.48 -14.41 7.73
N ALA A 21 -3.42 -14.80 8.58
CA ALA A 21 -4.14 -13.88 9.46
C ALA A 21 -3.20 -13.07 10.36
N LEU A 22 -2.12 -13.68 10.87
CA LEU A 22 -1.13 -12.99 11.69
C LEU A 22 -0.44 -11.85 10.93
N THR A 23 -0.08 -12.06 9.65
CA THR A 23 0.53 -11.01 8.82
C THR A 23 -0.42 -9.84 8.58
N TRP A 24 -1.71 -10.11 8.35
CA TRP A 24 -2.73 -9.08 8.19
C TRP A 24 -2.98 -8.30 9.48
N ILE A 25 -2.93 -8.98 10.64
CA ILE A 25 -3.04 -8.32 11.94
C ILE A 25 -1.84 -7.40 12.19
N MET A 26 -0.62 -7.86 11.89
CA MET A 26 0.57 -7.01 12.02
C MET A 26 0.48 -5.75 11.15
N MET A 27 0.06 -5.87 9.89
CA MET A 27 -0.19 -4.70 9.03
C MET A 27 -1.32 -3.81 9.56
N SER A 28 -2.43 -4.40 10.03
CA SER A 28 -3.57 -3.61 10.52
C SER A 28 -3.25 -2.83 11.80
N ILE A 29 -2.30 -3.30 12.62
CA ILE A 29 -1.86 -2.62 13.86
C ILE A 29 -0.96 -1.41 13.56
N GLU A 30 -0.26 -1.40 12.42
CA GLU A 30 0.65 -0.33 12.05
C GLU A 30 -0.03 1.04 12.05
N GLY A 31 -1.18 1.16 11.38
CA GLY A 31 -1.93 2.42 11.28
C GLY A 31 -2.35 3.00 12.63
N PRO A 32 -3.05 2.25 13.49
CA PRO A 32 -3.41 2.67 14.85
C PRO A 32 -2.20 2.97 15.73
N PHE A 33 -1.10 2.22 15.59
CA PHE A 33 0.12 2.46 16.34
C PHE A 33 0.76 3.79 15.95
N LEU A 34 0.91 4.08 14.65
CA LEU A 34 1.40 5.38 14.18
C LEU A 34 0.49 6.52 14.66
N ALA A 35 -0.83 6.36 14.56
CA ALA A 35 -1.79 7.35 15.04
C ALA A 35 -1.64 7.62 16.55
N ALA A 36 -1.40 6.58 17.36
CA ALA A 36 -1.18 6.73 18.80
C ALA A 36 0.17 7.38 19.15
N VAL A 37 1.19 7.23 18.31
CA VAL A 37 2.47 7.96 18.45
C VAL A 37 2.27 9.43 18.08
N ILE A 38 1.61 9.71 16.95
CA ILE A 38 1.31 11.07 16.49
C ILE A 38 0.44 11.82 17.51
N ALA A 39 -0.52 11.14 18.14
CA ALA A 39 -1.36 11.70 19.18
C ALA A 39 -0.60 12.10 20.46
N ARG A 40 0.61 11.59 20.66
CA ARG A 40 1.50 11.97 21.77
C ARG A 40 2.49 13.08 21.42
N MET A 41 2.53 13.53 20.15
CA MET A 41 3.35 14.66 19.71
C MET A 41 2.60 15.99 19.87
N GLY A 42 3.33 17.10 19.87
CA GLY A 42 2.73 18.45 19.80
C GLY A 42 1.93 18.66 18.52
N GLU A 43 0.89 19.50 18.57
CA GLU A 43 0.00 19.84 17.44
C GLU A 43 -0.71 18.62 16.78
N VAL A 44 -1.30 17.75 17.60
CA VAL A 44 -2.02 16.52 17.22
C VAL A 44 -2.93 16.68 16.00
N LYS A 45 -3.74 17.74 15.94
CA LYS A 45 -4.71 17.94 14.84
C LYS A 45 -4.03 18.09 13.49
N LEU A 46 -2.91 18.80 13.42
CA LEU A 46 -2.20 19.06 12.17
C LEU A 46 -1.46 17.80 11.71
N ASN A 47 -0.73 17.15 12.62
CA ASN A 47 0.04 15.96 12.29
C ASN A 47 -0.84 14.76 11.92
N LEU A 48 -2.00 14.60 12.58
CA LEU A 48 -2.93 13.52 12.26
C LEU A 48 -3.64 13.74 10.92
N ALA A 49 -3.99 15.00 10.60
CA ALA A 49 -4.52 15.35 9.29
C ALA A 49 -3.48 15.12 8.18
N ALA A 50 -2.24 15.56 8.40
CA ALA A 50 -1.16 15.36 7.46
C ALA A 50 -0.88 13.87 7.19
N TYR A 51 -0.86 13.06 8.26
CA TYR A 51 -0.69 11.61 8.17
C TYR A 51 -1.82 10.93 7.40
N GLY A 52 -3.09 11.27 7.68
CA GLY A 52 -4.22 10.67 6.98
C GLY A 52 -4.20 10.91 5.47
N ILE A 53 -3.78 12.12 5.06
CA ILE A 53 -3.64 12.49 3.64
C ILE A 53 -2.48 11.71 3.00
N ALA A 54 -1.30 11.72 3.61
CA ALA A 54 -0.14 10.97 3.11
C ALA A 54 -0.42 9.46 3.02
N TYR A 55 -1.07 8.89 4.02
CA TYR A 55 -1.45 7.47 4.05
C TYR A 55 -2.45 7.14 2.95
N SER A 56 -3.42 8.02 2.68
CA SER A 56 -4.39 7.83 1.59
C SER A 56 -3.71 7.79 0.22
N PHE A 57 -2.71 8.66 -0.02
CA PHE A 57 -1.90 8.58 -1.24
C PHE A 57 -1.11 7.27 -1.31
N GLY A 58 -0.54 6.82 -0.19
CA GLY A 58 0.11 5.51 -0.09
C GLY A 58 -0.81 4.36 -0.50
N LEU A 59 -2.05 4.33 0.00
CA LEU A 59 -3.04 3.30 -0.35
C LEU A 59 -3.42 3.30 -1.84
N VAL A 60 -3.58 4.47 -2.45
CA VAL A 60 -3.90 4.58 -3.89
C VAL A 60 -2.78 3.95 -4.73
N VAL A 61 -1.54 4.16 -4.30
CA VAL A 61 -0.33 3.64 -4.94
C VAL A 61 -0.16 2.14 -4.67
N GLU A 62 -0.55 1.66 -3.49
CA GLU A 62 -0.42 0.26 -3.09
C GLU A 62 -1.51 -0.65 -3.70
N ALA A 63 -2.71 -0.12 -3.92
CA ALA A 63 -3.86 -0.84 -4.48
C ALA A 63 -3.55 -1.68 -5.74
N PRO A 64 -2.92 -1.13 -6.81
CA PRO A 64 -2.59 -1.92 -8.00
C PRO A 64 -1.55 -3.02 -7.72
N ILE A 65 -0.65 -2.82 -6.75
CA ILE A 65 0.39 -3.79 -6.39
C ILE A 65 -0.23 -4.98 -5.66
N ILE A 66 -1.14 -4.74 -4.71
CA ILE A 66 -1.91 -5.80 -4.03
C ILE A 66 -2.76 -6.57 -5.05
N MET A 67 -3.37 -5.85 -6.00
CA MET A 67 -4.16 -6.49 -7.06
C MET A 67 -3.29 -7.37 -7.97
N LEU A 68 -2.05 -6.97 -8.23
CA LEU A 68 -1.09 -7.75 -9.00
C LEU A 68 -0.69 -9.05 -8.29
N MET A 69 -0.56 -9.04 -6.96
CA MET A 69 -0.38 -10.25 -6.15
C MET A 69 -1.57 -11.22 -6.34
N SER A 70 -2.81 -10.72 -6.23
CA SER A 70 -4.02 -11.53 -6.47
C SER A 70 -4.10 -12.05 -7.91
N ALA A 71 -3.73 -11.23 -8.90
CA ALA A 71 -3.68 -11.64 -10.31
C ALA A 71 -2.64 -12.75 -10.54
N SER A 72 -1.46 -12.66 -9.91
CA SER A 72 -0.38 -13.65 -10.07
C SER A 72 -0.82 -15.06 -9.67
N THR A 73 -1.54 -15.20 -8.55
CA THR A 73 -2.03 -16.50 -8.06
C THR A 73 -3.07 -17.14 -8.98
N THR A 74 -3.79 -16.34 -9.78
CA THR A 74 -4.82 -16.83 -10.71
C THR A 74 -4.26 -17.10 -12.11
N LEU A 75 -3.32 -16.28 -12.58
CA LEU A 75 -2.86 -16.26 -13.97
C LEU A 75 -1.61 -17.13 -14.22
N VAL A 76 -0.76 -17.34 -13.22
CA VAL A 76 0.48 -18.13 -13.39
C VAL A 76 0.16 -19.62 -13.32
N LYS A 77 -0.02 -20.23 -14.50
CA LYS A 77 -0.10 -21.69 -14.67
C LYS A 77 1.10 -22.27 -15.43
N ASN A 78 1.80 -21.45 -16.22
CA ASN A 78 2.90 -21.85 -17.09
C ASN A 78 4.04 -20.81 -17.09
N GLU A 79 5.26 -21.25 -17.43
CA GLU A 79 6.49 -20.45 -17.49
C GLU A 79 6.40 -19.26 -18.47
N PHE A 80 5.66 -19.44 -19.57
CA PHE A 80 5.38 -18.37 -20.54
C PHE A 80 4.49 -17.26 -19.96
N THR A 81 3.49 -17.63 -19.14
CA THR A 81 2.62 -16.65 -18.48
C THR A 81 3.35 -15.91 -17.37
N TYR A 82 4.33 -16.56 -16.72
CA TYR A 82 5.21 -15.93 -15.74
C TYR A 82 6.07 -14.81 -16.35
N SER A 83 6.67 -15.03 -17.53
CA SER A 83 7.43 -13.96 -18.21
C SER A 83 6.59 -12.76 -18.61
N LYS A 84 5.35 -12.98 -19.09
CA LYS A 84 4.41 -11.89 -19.39
C LYS A 84 3.97 -11.14 -18.13
N LEU A 85 3.71 -11.86 -17.04
CA LEU A 85 3.36 -11.26 -15.75
C LEU A 85 4.52 -10.39 -15.25
N LYS A 86 5.78 -10.86 -15.32
CA LYS A 86 6.95 -10.09 -14.90
C LYS A 86 7.07 -8.74 -15.63
N ASN A 87 6.84 -8.73 -16.95
CA ASN A 87 6.83 -7.48 -17.70
C ASN A 87 5.68 -6.57 -17.26
N PHE A 88 4.49 -7.12 -17.01
CA PHE A 88 3.36 -6.36 -16.48
C PHE A 88 3.63 -5.78 -15.09
N THR A 89 4.28 -6.54 -14.20
CA THR A 89 4.74 -6.08 -12.89
C THR A 89 5.69 -4.90 -13.02
N ILE A 90 6.65 -4.96 -13.96
CA ILE A 90 7.57 -3.85 -14.22
C ILE A 90 6.80 -2.62 -14.73
N TYR A 91 5.83 -2.79 -15.62
CA TYR A 91 5.02 -1.67 -16.11
C TYR A 91 4.19 -1.02 -14.99
N ILE A 92 3.55 -1.82 -14.12
CA ILE A 92 2.81 -1.29 -12.97
C ILE A 92 3.75 -0.60 -11.99
N ASN A 93 4.89 -1.22 -11.65
CA ASN A 93 5.87 -0.62 -10.75
C ASN A 93 6.36 0.72 -11.29
N LEU A 94 6.77 0.76 -12.57
CA LEU A 94 7.19 2.00 -13.24
C LEU A 94 6.07 3.05 -13.25
N PHE A 95 4.83 2.65 -13.54
CA PHE A 95 3.68 3.54 -13.55
C PHE A 95 3.42 4.14 -12.16
N VAL A 96 3.44 3.31 -11.12
CA VAL A 96 3.22 3.72 -9.72
C VAL A 96 4.35 4.63 -9.23
N THR A 97 5.60 4.29 -9.52
CA THR A 97 6.76 5.15 -9.21
C THR A 97 6.66 6.49 -9.92
N LEU A 98 6.34 6.49 -11.22
CA LEU A 98 6.18 7.73 -11.99
C LEU A 98 5.04 8.58 -11.45
N PHE A 99 3.92 7.95 -11.06
CA PHE A 99 2.78 8.63 -10.47
C PHE A 99 3.16 9.34 -9.16
N ILE A 100 3.90 8.68 -8.27
CA ILE A 100 4.41 9.32 -7.05
C ILE A 100 5.38 10.45 -7.32
N VAL A 101 6.31 10.25 -8.26
CA VAL A 101 7.28 11.29 -8.63
C VAL A 101 6.54 12.53 -9.12
N ILE A 102 5.53 12.35 -9.97
CA ILE A 102 4.67 13.46 -10.45
C ILE A 102 3.91 14.11 -9.30
N LEU A 103 3.36 13.33 -8.36
CA LEU A 103 2.57 13.83 -7.24
C LEU A 103 3.41 14.67 -6.26
N ILE A 104 4.71 14.39 -6.14
CA ILE A 104 5.62 15.10 -5.24
C ILE A 104 6.15 16.43 -5.78
N ILE A 105 6.04 16.63 -7.09
CA ILE A 105 6.43 17.88 -7.73
C ILE A 105 5.66 19.01 -7.02
N PRO A 106 6.35 20.01 -6.42
CA PRO A 106 5.71 21.04 -5.61
C PRO A 106 4.46 21.65 -6.23
N PRO A 107 4.43 22.08 -7.51
CA PRO A 107 3.21 22.63 -8.10
C PRO A 107 2.06 21.62 -8.25
N VAL A 108 2.32 20.32 -8.37
CA VAL A 108 1.26 19.28 -8.40
C VAL A 108 0.75 19.04 -6.98
N PHE A 109 1.67 18.90 -6.03
CA PHE A 109 1.33 18.73 -4.62
C PHE A 109 0.52 19.92 -4.09
N ASP A 110 0.96 21.15 -4.35
CA ASP A 110 0.30 22.39 -3.96
C ASP A 110 -1.09 22.51 -4.60
N PHE A 111 -1.24 22.09 -5.86
CA PHE A 111 -2.56 22.05 -6.50
C PHE A 111 -3.51 21.10 -5.76
N VAL A 112 -3.05 19.91 -5.39
CA VAL A 112 -3.89 18.94 -4.65
C VAL A 112 -4.14 19.41 -3.23
N ALA A 113 -3.12 19.92 -2.53
CA ALA A 113 -3.21 20.39 -1.15
C ALA A 113 -4.10 21.63 -1.02
N TYR A 114 -3.85 22.69 -1.80
CA TYR A 114 -4.57 23.95 -1.64
C TYR A 114 -5.87 24.00 -2.43
N LYS A 115 -5.93 23.41 -3.63
CA LYS A 115 -7.12 23.54 -4.50
C LYS A 115 -8.15 22.43 -4.28
N ILE A 116 -7.71 21.20 -4.06
CA ILE A 116 -8.61 20.06 -3.86
C ILE A 116 -8.91 19.87 -2.37
N LEU A 117 -7.87 19.85 -1.52
CA LEU A 117 -7.99 19.55 -0.09
C LEU A 117 -8.18 20.81 0.79
N GLN A 118 -7.95 22.02 0.25
CA GLN A 118 -8.08 23.30 0.95
C GLN A 118 -7.42 23.32 2.35
N ILE A 119 -6.25 22.68 2.46
CA ILE A 119 -5.53 22.56 3.73
C ILE A 119 -4.67 23.81 4.02
N PRO A 120 -4.49 24.18 5.31
CA PRO A 120 -3.57 25.23 5.73
C PRO A 120 -2.12 24.94 5.33
N GLU A 121 -1.34 25.98 5.04
CA GLU A 121 0.08 25.91 4.64
C GLU A 121 0.94 25.03 5.56
N LYS A 122 0.75 25.15 6.89
CA LYS A 122 1.47 24.33 7.87
C LYS A 122 1.21 22.83 7.72
N ILE A 123 0.00 22.42 7.29
CA ILE A 123 -0.30 21.00 7.05
C ILE A 123 0.33 20.55 5.74
N ALA A 124 0.29 21.39 4.70
CA ALA A 124 0.86 21.09 3.40
C ALA A 124 2.38 20.82 3.48
N GLU A 125 3.14 21.62 4.22
CA GLU A 125 4.59 21.38 4.41
C GLU A 125 4.88 20.03 5.09
N ILE A 126 4.14 19.71 6.16
CA ILE A 126 4.32 18.46 6.91
C ILE A 126 3.90 17.26 6.05
N THR A 127 2.80 17.38 5.30
CA THR A 127 2.34 16.34 4.37
C THR A 127 3.33 16.17 3.21
N HIS A 128 3.95 17.23 2.70
CA HIS A 128 4.96 17.13 1.64
C HIS A 128 6.17 16.32 2.13
N LEU A 129 6.71 16.66 3.30
CA LEU A 129 7.81 15.91 3.91
C LEU A 129 7.45 14.44 4.20
N ALA A 130 6.26 14.19 4.76
CA ALA A 130 5.79 12.82 5.01
C ALA A 130 5.64 12.02 3.70
N THR A 131 5.15 12.65 2.65
CA THR A 131 5.00 12.03 1.32
C THR A 131 6.37 11.75 0.68
N VAL A 132 7.34 12.65 0.85
CA VAL A 132 8.73 12.46 0.41
C VAL A 132 9.38 11.26 1.10
N PHE A 133 9.18 11.11 2.41
CA PHE A 133 9.63 9.93 3.14
C PHE A 133 8.93 8.64 2.72
N LEU A 134 7.75 8.74 2.11
CA LEU A 134 6.98 7.61 1.57
C LEU A 134 7.48 7.18 0.17
N ILE A 135 8.34 7.94 -0.51
CA ILE A 135 8.88 7.57 -1.84
C ILE A 135 9.51 6.17 -1.89
N PRO A 136 10.34 5.73 -0.92
CA PRO A 136 10.98 4.42 -0.99
C PRO A 136 9.97 3.28 -0.84
N TRP A 137 8.80 3.54 -0.24
CA TRP A 137 7.81 2.54 0.13
C TRP A 137 7.28 1.73 -1.07
N PRO A 138 6.72 2.34 -2.14
CA PRO A 138 6.25 1.59 -3.30
C PRO A 138 7.37 0.95 -4.11
N ALA A 139 8.54 1.59 -4.18
CA ALA A 139 9.70 1.00 -4.84
C ALA A 139 10.16 -0.28 -4.10
N ALA A 140 10.11 -0.28 -2.77
CA ALA A 140 10.45 -1.42 -1.93
C ALA A 140 9.37 -2.53 -2.00
N ILE A 141 8.09 -2.17 -2.09
CA ILE A 141 6.99 -3.16 -2.19
C ILE A 141 7.00 -3.82 -3.57
N GLY A 142 7.12 -3.05 -4.66
CA GLY A 142 7.04 -3.61 -6.00
C GLY A 142 8.26 -4.46 -6.42
N PHE A 143 9.31 -4.52 -5.59
CA PHE A 143 10.45 -5.44 -5.77
C PHE A 143 10.25 -6.80 -5.07
N ARG A 144 9.23 -6.93 -4.20
CA ARG A 144 8.86 -8.18 -3.51
C ARG A 144 7.85 -8.97 -4.33
#